data_AF-A0A5N0DJD7-F1
#
_entry.id   AF-A0A5N0DJD7-F1
#
_cell.length_a   1.000
_cell.length_b   1.000
_cell.length_c   1.000
_cell.angle_alpha   90.00
_cell.angle_beta   90.00
_cell.angle_gamma   90.00
#
_symmetry.space_group_name_H-M   'P 1'
#
loop_
_entity.id
_entity.type
_entity.pdbx_description
1 polymer ?
#
loop_
_entity_poly.entity_id
_entity_poly.type
_entity_poly.pdbx_seq_one_letter_code
_entity_poly.pdbx_strand_id
1 'polypeptide(L)'
;MTQDLPSVEAWILREAREHLEEDVTGIYQLLWLLRGSQFDLDDHTAMTLARRAAARLLSGGEARLIRMVWPKSPAEHAVPIDSNLEDHSDEAIFEFSECGEYLALDPIDS
;
A
#
# COMPACT_ATOMS: atom_id res chain seq x y z
N MET A 1 21.39 -17.15 0.74
CA MET A 1 19.99 -17.55 0.97
C MET A 1 19.20 -17.06 -0.22
N THR A 2 18.52 -17.94 -0.95
CA THR A 2 17.65 -17.53 -2.06
C THR A 2 16.33 -17.08 -1.44
N GLN A 3 15.95 -15.83 -1.65
CA GLN A 3 14.66 -15.31 -1.16
C GLN A 3 13.52 -16.00 -1.90
N ASP A 4 12.57 -16.56 -1.16
CA ASP A 4 11.38 -17.18 -1.72
C ASP A 4 10.30 -16.10 -1.94
N LEU A 5 10.37 -15.40 -3.08
CA LEU A 5 9.47 -14.30 -3.42
C LEU A 5 7.97 -14.64 -3.27
N PRO A 6 7.48 -15.84 -3.63
CA PRO A 6 6.12 -16.28 -3.31
C PRO A 6 5.75 -16.17 -1.83
N SER A 7 6.66 -16.54 -0.93
CA SER A 7 6.45 -16.45 0.52
C SER A 7 6.41 -15.00 1.01
N VAL A 8 7.24 -14.12 0.44
CA VAL A 8 7.24 -12.68 0.76
C VAL A 8 5.94 -12.02 0.30
N GLU A 9 5.48 -12.33 -0.91
CA GLU A 9 4.24 -11.81 -1.48
C GLU A 9 3.02 -12.25 -0.67
N ALA A 10 2.96 -13.53 -0.27
CA ALA A 10 1.91 -14.04 0.60
C ALA A 10 1.91 -13.35 1.97
N TRP A 11 3.10 -13.12 2.54
CA TRP A 11 3.26 -12.41 3.81
C TRP A 11 2.74 -10.97 3.73
N ILE A 12 3.20 -10.16 2.77
CA ILE A 12 2.79 -8.74 2.70
C ILE A 12 1.29 -8.60 2.38
N LEU A 13 0.71 -9.50 1.60
CA LEU A 13 -0.73 -9.52 1.35
C LEU A 13 -1.54 -9.81 2.61
N ARG A 14 -1.03 -10.68 3.49
CA ARG A 14 -1.68 -10.95 4.78
C ARG A 14 -1.59 -9.72 5.68
N GLU A 15 -0.40 -9.15 5.85
CA GLU A 15 -0.22 -7.95 6.69
C GLU A 15 -1.09 -6.78 6.20
N ALA A 16 -1.17 -6.57 4.88
CA ALA A 16 -2.00 -5.52 4.30
C ALA A 16 -3.49 -5.71 4.60
N ARG A 17 -3.99 -6.95 4.59
CA ARG A 17 -5.38 -7.26 4.95
C ARG A 17 -5.64 -7.04 6.44
N GLU A 18 -4.74 -7.50 7.30
CA GLU A 18 -4.85 -7.31 8.74
C GLU A 18 -4.92 -5.81 9.09
N HIS A 19 -4.15 -4.95 8.41
CA HIS A 19 -4.26 -3.51 8.61
C HIS A 19 -5.54 -2.91 8.03
N LEU A 20 -6.01 -3.39 6.86
CA LEU A 20 -7.28 -2.96 6.26
C LEU A 20 -8.51 -3.33 7.09
N GLU A 21 -8.43 -4.36 7.94
CA GLU A 21 -9.48 -4.70 8.91
C GLU A 21 -9.58 -3.66 10.04
N GLU A 22 -8.52 -2.91 10.31
CA GLU A 22 -8.48 -1.91 11.39
C GLU A 22 -8.78 -0.48 10.90
N ASP A 23 -8.16 -0.05 9.79
CA ASP A 23 -8.30 1.30 9.24
C ASP A 23 -7.75 1.35 7.78
N VAL A 24 -7.74 2.55 7.18
CA VAL A 24 -7.05 2.79 5.92
C VAL A 24 -5.57 2.42 6.02
N THR A 25 -5.03 1.83 4.95
CA THR A 25 -3.61 1.43 4.89
C THR A 25 -2.88 2.26 3.86
N GLY A 26 -1.90 3.06 4.28
CA GLY A 26 -1.05 3.84 3.36
C GLY A 26 -0.25 2.93 2.42
N ILE A 27 -0.11 3.31 1.14
CA ILE A 27 0.73 2.53 0.21
C ILE A 27 2.20 2.55 0.65
N TYR A 28 2.66 3.68 1.19
CA TYR A 28 3.98 3.80 1.82
C TYR A 28 4.18 2.81 2.99
N GLN A 29 3.11 2.47 3.71
CA GLN A 29 3.18 1.57 4.87
C GLN A 29 3.51 0.14 4.44
N LEU A 30 3.00 -0.31 3.29
CA LEU A 30 3.38 -1.61 2.71
C LEU A 30 4.88 -1.69 2.42
N LEU A 31 5.45 -0.60 1.89
CA LEU A 31 6.89 -0.51 1.66
C LEU A 31 7.67 -0.51 2.99
N TRP A 32 7.19 0.20 4.01
CA TRP A 32 7.80 0.19 5.34
C TRP A 32 7.79 -1.19 5.99
N LEU A 33 6.68 -1.94 5.87
CA LEU A 33 6.58 -3.32 6.34
C LEU A 33 7.63 -4.20 5.66
N LEU A 34 7.76 -4.12 4.32
CA LEU A 34 8.75 -4.89 3.57
C LEU A 34 10.19 -4.51 3.94
N ARG A 35 10.50 -3.22 4.07
CA ARG A 35 11.83 -2.73 4.49
C ARG A 35 12.18 -3.16 5.92
N GLY A 36 11.20 -3.22 6.81
CA GLY A 36 11.36 -3.66 8.20
C GLY A 36 11.28 -5.19 8.40
N SER A 37 11.04 -5.94 7.33
CA SER A 37 10.83 -7.39 7.41
C SER A 37 12.13 -8.19 7.57
N GLN A 38 12.00 -9.44 7.99
CA GLN A 38 13.12 -10.39 8.08
C GLN A 38 13.67 -10.86 6.72
N PHE A 39 13.09 -10.41 5.61
CA PHE A 39 13.40 -10.93 4.28
C PHE A 39 14.65 -10.28 3.65
N ASP A 40 15.20 -9.22 4.23
CA ASP A 40 16.43 -8.53 3.78
C ASP A 40 16.38 -8.15 2.28
N LEU A 41 15.27 -7.52 1.88
CA LEU A 41 15.00 -7.14 0.50
C LEU A 41 15.80 -5.90 0.11
N ASP A 42 16.28 -5.86 -1.13
CA ASP A 42 16.71 -4.60 -1.73
C ASP A 42 15.50 -3.67 -1.97
N ASP A 43 15.76 -2.38 -2.06
CA ASP A 43 14.71 -1.36 -2.11
C ASP A 43 13.79 -1.50 -3.32
N HIS A 44 14.37 -1.80 -4.48
CA HIS A 44 13.63 -1.97 -5.73
C HIS A 44 12.68 -3.19 -5.65
N THR A 45 13.17 -4.31 -5.11
CA THR A 45 12.35 -5.50 -4.85
C THR A 45 11.22 -5.20 -3.87
N ALA A 46 11.50 -4.48 -2.78
CA ALA A 46 10.49 -4.09 -1.79
C ALA A 46 9.40 -3.19 -2.42
N MET A 47 9.78 -2.18 -3.20
CA MET A 47 8.84 -1.32 -3.92
C MET A 47 7.97 -2.10 -4.90
N THR A 48 8.58 -3.00 -5.67
CA THR A 48 7.87 -3.86 -6.63
C THR A 48 6.82 -4.73 -5.92
N LEU A 49 7.18 -5.34 -4.79
CA LEU A 49 6.28 -6.20 -4.02
C LEU A 49 5.16 -5.39 -3.34
N ALA A 50 5.48 -4.21 -2.78
CA ALA A 50 4.49 -3.33 -2.18
C ALA A 50 3.43 -2.89 -3.21
N ARG A 51 3.87 -2.46 -4.41
CA ARG A 51 2.97 -2.09 -5.51
C ARG A 51 2.10 -3.26 -5.94
N ARG A 52 2.68 -4.45 -6.13
CA ARG A 52 1.93 -5.65 -6.51
C ARG A 52 0.89 -6.04 -5.48
N ALA A 53 1.22 -5.95 -4.19
CA ALA A 53 0.28 -6.20 -3.11
C ALA A 53 -0.91 -5.23 -3.16
N ALA A 54 -0.65 -3.92 -3.26
CA ALA A 54 -1.68 -2.91 -3.38
C ALA A 54 -2.56 -3.13 -4.63
N ALA A 55 -1.95 -3.35 -5.80
CA ALA A 55 -2.67 -3.60 -7.05
C ALA A 55 -3.56 -4.86 -6.96
N ARG A 56 -3.13 -5.89 -6.24
CA ARG A 56 -3.92 -7.11 -6.03
C ARG A 56 -5.13 -6.86 -5.14
N LEU A 57 -5.01 -6.07 -4.08
CA LEU A 57 -6.13 -5.72 -3.21
C LEU A 57 -7.17 -4.86 -3.96
N LEU A 58 -6.71 -3.91 -4.78
CA LEU A 58 -7.57 -3.08 -5.63
C LEU A 58 -8.31 -3.91 -6.69
N SER A 59 -7.58 -4.75 -7.45
CA SER A 59 -8.18 -5.58 -8.51
C SER A 59 -9.04 -6.71 -7.96
N GLY A 60 -8.79 -7.17 -6.74
CA GLY A 60 -9.61 -8.15 -6.02
C GLY A 60 -10.91 -7.57 -5.47
N GLY A 61 -11.10 -6.25 -5.50
CA GLY A 61 -12.25 -5.58 -4.88
C GLY A 61 -12.22 -5.60 -3.35
N GLU A 62 -11.06 -5.87 -2.74
CA GLU A 62 -10.88 -5.88 -1.28
C GLU A 62 -10.72 -4.45 -0.74
N ALA A 63 -10.20 -3.54 -1.57
CA ALA A 63 -9.99 -2.13 -1.23
C ALA A 63 -10.26 -1.21 -2.42
N ARG A 64 -10.45 0.09 -2.14
CA ARG A 64 -10.44 1.17 -3.13
C ARG A 64 -9.27 2.11 -2.89
N LEU A 65 -8.81 2.77 -3.94
CA LEU A 65 -7.72 3.74 -3.85
C LEU A 65 -8.28 5.11 -3.44
N ILE A 66 -7.69 5.69 -2.40
CA ILE A 66 -8.04 7.04 -1.94
C ILE A 66 -6.79 7.91 -1.80
N ARG A 67 -6.98 9.22 -1.88
CA ARG A 67 -6.02 10.23 -1.44
C ARG A 67 -6.36 10.66 -0.02
N MET A 68 -5.33 10.76 0.80
CA MET A 68 -5.39 11.17 2.18
C MET A 68 -4.46 12.36 2.42
N VAL A 69 -4.67 13.11 3.51
CA VAL A 69 -3.77 14.19 3.97
C VAL A 69 -3.40 13.91 5.42
N TRP A 70 -2.12 13.75 5.73
CA TRP A 70 -1.67 13.63 7.12
C TRP A 70 -1.63 15.00 7.81
N PRO A 71 -2.02 15.14 9.11
CA PRO A 71 -2.51 14.13 10.05
C PRO A 71 -4.05 14.07 10.14
N LYS A 72 -4.77 14.32 9.04
CA LYS A 72 -6.25 14.33 9.05
C LYS A 72 -6.80 12.91 9.10
N SER A 73 -7.94 12.75 9.78
CA SER A 73 -8.63 11.46 9.86
C SER A 73 -9.22 11.07 8.48
N PRO A 74 -9.32 9.77 8.16
CA PRO A 74 -9.99 9.30 6.93
C PRO A 74 -11.42 9.80 6.81
N ALA A 75 -12.15 9.86 7.94
CA ALA A 75 -13.51 10.38 7.99
C ALA A 75 -13.63 11.84 7.56
N GLU A 76 -12.54 12.60 7.62
CA GLU A 76 -12.53 14.02 7.31
C GLU A 76 -12.06 14.31 5.88
N HIS A 77 -11.07 13.58 5.36
CA HIS A 77 -10.32 13.97 4.14
C HIS A 77 -9.88 12.80 3.24
N ALA A 78 -10.70 11.73 3.13
CA ALA A 78 -10.52 10.72 2.10
C ALA A 78 -11.17 11.15 0.77
N VAL A 79 -10.40 11.19 -0.32
CA VAL A 79 -10.89 11.46 -1.67
C VAL A 79 -10.67 10.24 -2.56
N PRO A 80 -11.72 9.60 -3.11
CA PRO A 80 -11.56 8.51 -4.05
C PRO A 80 -10.72 8.90 -5.26
N ILE A 81 -9.90 7.98 -5.74
CA ILE A 81 -9.08 8.15 -6.94
C ILE A 81 -9.59 7.21 -8.02
N ASP A 82 -10.02 7.78 -9.14
CA ASP A 82 -10.50 7.01 -10.30
C ASP A 82 -9.34 6.45 -11.16
N SER A 83 -8.08 6.84 -10.89
CA SER A 83 -6.90 6.33 -11.59
C SER A 83 -6.39 5.02 -11.00
N ASN A 84 -5.80 4.20 -11.87
CA ASN A 84 -5.17 2.96 -11.46
C ASN A 84 -3.83 3.25 -10.77
N LEU A 85 -3.40 2.35 -9.90
CA LEU A 85 -2.09 2.47 -9.25
C LEU A 85 -0.94 2.53 -10.29
N GLU A 86 -1.11 1.84 -11.42
CA GLU A 86 -0.17 1.79 -12.54
C GLU A 86 0.02 3.15 -13.26
N ASP A 87 -0.90 4.10 -13.08
CA ASP A 87 -0.81 5.43 -13.68
C ASP A 87 0.20 6.35 -12.96
N HIS A 88 0.69 5.92 -11.79
CA HIS A 88 1.64 6.66 -10.96
C HIS A 88 3.03 6.02 -11.02
N SER A 89 4.11 6.81 -10.93
CA SER A 89 5.48 6.27 -10.87
C SER A 89 5.73 5.49 -9.58
N ASP A 90 6.68 4.55 -9.62
CA ASP A 90 6.99 3.65 -8.49
C ASP A 90 7.37 4.42 -7.23
N GLU A 91 8.15 5.48 -7.33
CA GLU A 91 8.60 6.23 -6.16
C GLU A 91 7.47 7.10 -5.58
N ALA A 92 6.71 7.78 -6.44
CA ALA A 92 5.72 8.76 -6.02
C ALA A 92 4.54 8.15 -5.23
N ILE A 93 4.19 6.88 -5.48
CA ILE A 93 3.10 6.21 -4.75
C ILE A 93 3.44 5.92 -3.29
N PHE A 94 4.73 5.91 -2.92
CA PHE A 94 5.21 5.62 -1.58
C PHE A 94 5.61 6.87 -0.79
N GLU A 95 5.40 8.06 -1.36
CA GLU A 95 5.83 9.32 -0.76
C GLU A 95 4.65 10.20 -0.35
N PHE A 96 4.93 11.11 0.58
CA PHE A 96 4.04 12.22 0.91
C PHE A 96 4.34 13.39 -0.02
N SER A 97 3.31 14.06 -0.52
CA SER A 97 3.49 15.34 -1.21
C SER A 97 3.98 16.42 -0.23
N GLU A 98 4.40 17.58 -0.76
CA GLU A 98 4.79 18.73 0.07
C GLU A 98 3.67 19.19 1.02
N CYS A 99 2.41 18.92 0.67
CA CYS A 99 1.23 19.24 1.47
C CYS A 99 0.84 18.12 2.45
N GLY A 100 1.62 17.04 2.53
CA GLY A 100 1.33 15.87 3.35
C GLY A 100 0.29 14.92 2.74
N GLU A 101 0.01 15.03 1.44
CA GLU A 101 -0.91 14.10 0.76
C GLU A 101 -0.23 12.76 0.50
N TYR A 102 -0.98 11.66 0.62
CA TYR A 102 -0.48 10.33 0.32
C TYR A 102 -1.58 9.44 -0.24
N LEU A 103 -1.18 8.35 -0.90
CA LEU A 103 -2.10 7.32 -1.38
C LEU A 103 -2.34 6.27 -0.31
N ALA A 104 -3.60 5.89 -0.14
CA ALA A 104 -4.00 4.85 0.79
C ALA A 104 -5.03 3.90 0.16
N LEU A 105 -5.07 2.70 0.72
CA LEU A 105 -6.10 1.70 0.48
C LEU A 105 -7.17 1.85 1.55
N ASP A 106 -8.41 2.02 1.12
CA ASP A 106 -9.59 2.10 1.97
C ASP A 106 -10.39 0.81 1.83
N PRO A 107 -10.72 0.09 2.92
CA PRO A 107 -11.44 -1.16 2.84
C PRO A 107 -12.82 -0.96 2.19
N ILE A 108 -13.21 -1.89 1.33
CA ILE A 108 -14.59 -1.96 0.85
C ILE A 108 -15.33 -2.87 1.82
N ASP A 109 -16.17 -2.29 2.69
CA ASP A 109 -17.08 -3.06 3.54
C ASP A 109 -17.84 -4.10 2.68
N SER A 110 -17.64 -5.37 3.01
CA SER A 110 -18.37 -6.50 2.39
C SER A 110 -19.69 -6.78 3.12
#